data_AF-A0A1H8JWV2-F1
#
_entry.id   AF-A0A1H8JWV2-F1
#
_cell.length_a   1.000
_cell.length_b   1.000
_cell.length_c   1.000
_cell.angle_alpha   90.00
_cell.angle_beta   90.00
_cell.angle_gamma   90.00
#
_symmetry.space_group_name_H-M   'P 1'
#
loop_
_entity.id
_entity.type
_entity.pdbx_description
1 polymer ?
#
loop_
_entity_poly.entity_id
_entity_poly.type
_entity_poly.pdbx_seq_one_letter_code
_entity_poly.pdbx_strand_id
1 'polypeptide(L)'
;MRIIARVGDKHLCPRHGTNMIVEGGSSLIDGRAVARIGDKCACGGVIVEGDPGALCDGRPVSYFGAKTSCGGIISECKGSAALS
;
A
#
# COMPACT_ATOMS: atom_id res chain seq x y z
N MET A 1 -3.24 -7.10 -13.70
CA MET A 1 -4.07 -6.03 -13.08
C MET A 1 -3.92 -6.05 -11.57
N ARG A 2 -3.07 -5.17 -11.04
CA ARG A 2 -2.86 -5.02 -9.59
C ARG A 2 -3.55 -3.73 -9.14
N ILE A 3 -4.47 -3.80 -8.19
CA ILE A 3 -5.19 -2.61 -7.69
C ILE A 3 -4.22 -1.77 -6.85
N ILE A 4 -4.17 -0.47 -7.11
CA ILE A 4 -3.30 0.46 -6.37
C ILE A 4 -3.76 0.53 -4.91
N ALA A 5 -2.80 0.39 -3.98
CA ALA A 5 -3.03 0.50 -2.57
C ALA A 5 -3.00 1.98 -2.12
N ARG A 6 -3.80 2.31 -1.10
CA ARG A 6 -3.97 3.67 -0.59
C ARG A 6 -4.04 3.67 0.93
N VAL A 7 -3.89 4.85 1.51
CA VAL A 7 -4.16 5.06 2.93
C VAL A 7 -5.55 4.56 3.28
N GLY A 8 -5.61 3.72 4.29
CA GLY A 8 -6.82 3.06 4.78
C GLY A 8 -7.23 1.78 4.06
N ASP A 9 -6.47 1.30 3.08
CA ASP A 9 -6.60 -0.07 2.58
C ASP A 9 -6.01 -1.06 3.59
N LYS A 10 -6.47 -2.32 3.57
CA LYS A 10 -6.16 -3.28 4.63
C LYS A 10 -4.79 -3.92 4.47
N HIS A 11 -4.12 -4.13 5.59
CA HIS A 11 -2.88 -4.87 5.72
C HIS A 11 -3.09 -6.04 6.67
N LEU A 12 -2.69 -7.25 6.25
CA LEU A 12 -2.72 -8.44 7.07
C LEU A 12 -1.33 -8.70 7.67
N CYS A 13 -1.19 -8.40 8.95
CA CYS A 13 0.04 -8.67 9.71
C CYS A 13 -0.03 -10.08 10.32
N PRO A 14 0.98 -10.94 10.15
CA PRO A 14 1.01 -12.27 10.78
C PRO A 14 1.14 -12.21 12.31
N ARG A 15 1.57 -11.08 12.88
CA ARG A 15 1.78 -10.90 14.32
C ARG A 15 0.64 -10.16 15.02
N HIS A 16 0.07 -9.14 14.38
CA HIS A 16 -0.93 -8.25 14.98
C HIS A 16 -2.33 -8.37 14.36
N GLY A 17 -2.50 -9.27 13.39
CA GLY A 17 -3.75 -9.42 12.66
C GLY A 17 -3.97 -8.33 11.61
N THR A 18 -5.24 -8.17 11.22
CA THR A 18 -5.65 -7.22 10.18
C THR A 18 -5.62 -5.78 10.71
N ASN A 19 -4.96 -4.90 9.98
CA ASN A 19 -4.93 -3.46 10.21
C ASN A 19 -4.96 -2.72 8.86
N MET A 20 -4.46 -1.48 8.80
CA MET A 20 -4.56 -0.62 7.63
C MET A 20 -3.26 0.13 7.33
N ILE A 21 -3.11 0.59 6.09
CA ILE A 21 -2.07 1.54 5.68
C ILE A 21 -2.39 2.91 6.29
N VAL A 22 -1.40 3.58 6.87
CA VAL A 22 -1.57 4.87 7.59
C VAL A 22 -0.74 6.02 7.02
N GLU A 23 0.28 5.73 6.20
CA GLU A 23 1.07 6.72 5.49
C GLU A 23 0.88 6.58 3.96
N GLY A 24 1.08 7.68 3.24
CA GLY A 24 0.89 7.74 1.78
C GLY A 24 1.61 8.92 1.16
N GLY A 25 1.45 9.08 -0.17
CA GLY A 25 2.02 10.18 -0.95
C GLY A 25 1.09 11.33 -1.24
N SER A 26 1.62 12.27 -2.04
CA SER A 26 0.90 13.48 -2.41
C SER A 26 -0.26 13.22 -3.39
N SER A 27 -0.16 12.16 -4.20
CA SER A 27 -1.20 11.79 -5.16
C SER A 27 -2.38 11.12 -4.45
N LEU A 28 -3.59 11.43 -4.92
CA LEU A 28 -4.84 10.90 -4.37
C LEU A 28 -5.57 10.02 -5.40
N ILE A 29 -6.15 8.92 -4.95
CA ILE A 29 -7.05 8.06 -5.72
C ILE A 29 -8.32 7.86 -4.91
N ASP A 30 -9.46 8.25 -5.47
CA ASP A 30 -10.76 8.38 -4.77
C ASP A 30 -10.64 9.15 -3.44
N GLY A 31 -9.88 10.25 -3.44
CA GLY A 31 -9.69 11.12 -2.28
C GLY A 31 -8.78 10.57 -1.18
N ARG A 32 -8.13 9.42 -1.39
CA ARG A 32 -7.18 8.81 -0.45
C ARG A 32 -5.77 8.81 -1.01
N ALA A 33 -4.79 9.12 -0.15
CA ALA A 33 -3.38 9.15 -0.53
C ALA A 33 -2.88 7.78 -1.02
N VAL A 34 -2.13 7.78 -2.11
CA VAL A 34 -1.54 6.57 -2.70
C VAL A 34 -0.45 6.01 -1.78
N ALA A 35 -0.50 4.72 -1.50
CA ALA A 35 0.51 4.03 -0.71
C ALA A 35 1.70 3.63 -1.59
N ARG A 36 2.91 3.67 -1.04
CA ARG A 36 4.16 3.45 -1.78
C ARG A 36 5.15 2.67 -0.95
N ILE A 37 6.24 2.24 -1.58
CA ILE A 37 7.39 1.69 -0.86
C ILE A 37 7.88 2.72 0.19
N GLY A 38 8.10 2.23 1.40
CA GLY A 38 8.52 3.01 2.55
C GLY A 38 7.38 3.53 3.43
N ASP A 39 6.13 3.49 2.97
CA ASP A 39 4.99 3.95 3.77
C ASP A 39 4.59 2.89 4.82
N LYS A 40 4.14 3.34 6.00
CA LYS A 40 3.79 2.47 7.13
C LYS A 40 2.33 2.01 7.15
N CYS A 41 2.17 0.83 7.75
CA CYS A 41 0.91 0.27 8.23
C CYS A 41 0.75 0.55 9.73
N ALA A 42 -0.48 0.48 10.24
CA ALA A 42 -0.80 0.83 11.64
C ALA A 42 -0.04 0.00 12.68
N CYS A 43 0.39 -1.22 12.35
CA CYS A 43 1.23 -2.04 13.23
C CYS A 43 2.73 -1.67 13.20
N GLY A 44 3.11 -0.59 12.50
CA GLY A 44 4.50 -0.18 12.28
C GLY A 44 5.23 -0.93 11.16
N GLY A 45 4.58 -1.88 10.50
CA GLY A 45 5.15 -2.56 9.32
C GLY A 45 5.30 -1.59 8.15
N VAL A 46 6.38 -1.72 7.39
CA VAL A 46 6.70 -0.82 6.26
C VAL A 46 6.46 -1.55 4.96
N ILE A 47 5.83 -0.91 3.98
CA ILE A 47 5.66 -1.46 2.64
C ILE A 47 7.03 -1.57 1.96
N VAL A 48 7.38 -2.76 1.48
CA VAL A 48 8.68 -3.05 0.84
C VAL A 48 8.56 -3.45 -0.62
N GLU A 49 7.34 -3.58 -1.13
CA GLU A 49 7.05 -3.98 -2.51
C GLU A 49 6.12 -2.96 -3.18
N GLY A 50 6.41 -2.67 -4.43
CA GLY A 50 5.69 -1.72 -5.27
C GLY A 50 6.11 -1.87 -6.73
N ASP A 51 5.36 -1.22 -7.62
CA ASP A 51 5.56 -1.35 -9.06
C ASP A 51 6.53 -0.26 -9.58
N PRO A 52 7.67 -0.63 -10.18
CA PRO A 52 8.65 0.34 -10.65
C PRO A 52 8.16 1.17 -11.85
N GLY A 53 7.12 0.71 -12.57
CA GLY A 53 6.51 1.42 -13.69
C GLY A 53 5.50 2.50 -13.25
N ALA A 54 5.13 2.54 -11.98
CA ALA A 54 4.22 3.54 -11.43
C ALA A 54 4.84 4.21 -10.20
N LEU A 55 5.14 5.51 -10.33
CA LEU A 55 5.81 6.28 -9.30
C LEU A 55 4.88 7.35 -8.71
N CYS A 56 4.98 7.56 -7.40
CA CYS A 56 4.36 8.68 -6.69
C CYS A 56 5.41 9.30 -5.74
N ASP A 57 5.65 10.60 -5.87
CA ASP A 57 6.80 11.33 -5.30
C ASP A 57 8.14 10.56 -5.47
N GLY A 58 8.39 10.02 -6.66
CA GLY A 58 9.62 9.30 -7.00
C GLY A 58 9.75 7.90 -6.37
N ARG A 59 8.73 7.40 -5.65
CA ARG A 59 8.73 6.06 -5.04
C ARG A 59 7.74 5.12 -5.74
N PRO A 60 8.07 3.83 -5.91
CA PRO A 60 7.15 2.84 -6.49
C PRO A 60 5.85 2.74 -5.71
N VAL A 61 4.74 2.76 -6.45
CA VAL A 61 3.38 2.66 -5.92
C VAL A 61 3.11 1.24 -5.45
N SER A 62 2.54 1.12 -4.26
CA SER A 62 2.14 -0.15 -3.67
C SER A 62 0.81 -0.63 -4.23
N TYR A 63 0.54 -1.92 -4.09
CA TYR A 63 -0.59 -2.57 -4.72
C TYR A 63 -1.14 -3.73 -3.88
N PHE A 64 -2.29 -4.26 -4.27
CA PHE A 64 -2.87 -5.46 -3.69
C PHE A 64 -1.90 -6.65 -3.73
N GLY A 65 -1.60 -7.22 -2.57
CA GLY A 65 -0.65 -8.31 -2.38
C GLY A 65 0.80 -7.88 -2.11
N ALA A 66 1.09 -6.58 -2.12
CA ALA A 66 2.43 -6.08 -1.83
C ALA A 66 2.89 -6.48 -0.42
N LYS A 67 4.15 -6.94 -0.31
CA LYS A 67 4.75 -7.34 0.95
C LYS A 67 5.12 -6.15 1.84
N THR A 68 5.14 -6.43 3.14
CA THR A 68 5.62 -5.51 4.18
C THR A 68 6.79 -6.10 4.96
N SER A 69 7.57 -5.25 5.63
CA SER A 69 8.75 -5.62 6.42
C SER A 69 8.44 -6.56 7.59
N CYS A 70 7.20 -6.58 8.07
CA CYS A 70 6.76 -7.48 9.13
C CYS A 70 6.34 -8.88 8.64
N GLY A 71 6.55 -9.17 7.35
CA GLY A 71 6.16 -10.43 6.70
C GLY A 71 4.66 -10.50 6.35
N GLY A 72 3.92 -9.40 6.52
CA GLY A 72 2.53 -9.27 6.12
C GLY A 72 2.35 -8.80 4.68
N ILE A 73 1.10 -8.68 4.25
CA ILE A 73 0.74 -8.24 2.89
C ILE A 73 -0.40 -7.21 2.91
N ILE A 74 -0.47 -6.38 1.88
CA ILE A 74 -1.67 -5.57 1.61
C ILE A 74 -2.77 -6.50 1.10
N SER A 75 -3.85 -6.65 1.87
CA SER A 75 -4.80 -7.75 1.72
C SER A 75 -6.15 -7.34 1.14
N GLU A 76 -6.50 -6.05 1.13
CA GLU A 76 -7.71 -5.54 0.46
C GLU A 76 -7.49 -4.11 -0.03
N CYS A 77 -7.56 -3.90 -1.34
CA CYS A 77 -7.52 -2.58 -1.98
C CYS A 77 -8.86 -2.30 -2.65
N LYS A 78 -9.46 -1.13 -2.39
CA LYS A 78 -10.75 -0.72 -2.99
C LYS A 78 -10.61 0.44 -3.99
N GLY A 79 -9.40 0.67 -4.52
CA GLY A 79 -9.15 1.78 -5.44
C GLY A 79 -9.76 1.54 -6.81
N SER A 80 -10.23 2.61 -7.45
CA SER A 80 -10.69 2.60 -8.84
C SER A 80 -9.55 2.46 -9.86
N ALA A 81 -8.30 2.72 -9.44
CA ALA A 81 -7.13 2.65 -10.30
C ALA A 81 -6.37 1.32 -10.14
N ALA A 82 -5.89 0.80 -11.26
CA ALA A 82 -5.09 -0.41 -11.33
C ALA A 82 -3.86 -0.24 -12.21
N LEU A 83 -2.81 -0.97 -11.85
CA LEU A 83 -1.59 -1.12 -12.63
C LEU A 83 -1.83 -2.21 -13.68
N SER A 84 -1.39 -1.91 -14.91
CA SER A 84 -1.47 -2.79 -16.09
C SER A 84 -0.67 -4.07 -15.87
#